data_AF-A0AB36YZC8-F1
#
_entry.id   AF-A0AB36YZC8-F1
#
_cell.length_a   1.000
_cell.length_b   1.000
_cell.length_c   1.000
_cell.angle_alpha   90.00
_cell.angle_beta   90.00
_cell.angle_gamma   90.00
#
_symmetry.space_group_name_H-M   'P 1'
#
loop_
_entity.id
_entity.type
_entity.pdbx_description
1 polymer ?
#
loop_
_entity_poly.entity_id
_entity_poly.type
_entity_poly.pdbx_seq_one_letter_code
_entity_poly.pdbx_strand_id
1 'polypeptide(L)'
;MKNTKNVKSEALSGLDDLIAEQRVRYRELSNESIQLESKISSAKLIRDEIESEIQTLNLNEDARRAFISFSELCTTPNCGMFMASAESYGKSLLYLRDQIKDLEISTAANIQAAERLEIAKSLTNRHIESFIHKRSIAEREAGIDAFIEAISTTTSDIFELQLELGKLKKVEAQKTNHANLLARRDKTLSLLEAAQKPSEQSAEVITFRLRLSQAMTKWLDTLHARNVSNQIKIDSNLKPMMGDEKLEIFKGSSKTRTVLAFHAALFEICLEDKNSPFRILILDTPKQQDIPDIHLSDYIEELKSLASKNNAQVIFSTSSYRYQIDPATDKEWLPKFGNGEDAMYLGIPNQ
;
A
#
# COMPACT_ATOMS: atom_id res chain seq x y z
N MET A 1 50.47 -45.84 -3.20
CA MET A 1 50.14 -45.85 -1.75
C MET A 1 50.29 -44.50 -1.03
N LYS A 2 51.08 -43.52 -1.52
CA LYS A 2 51.16 -42.19 -0.87
C LYS A 2 49.94 -41.26 -1.12
N ASN A 3 49.32 -41.29 -2.30
CA ASN A 3 48.18 -40.42 -2.62
C ASN A 3 46.89 -40.73 -1.82
N THR A 4 46.59 -42.01 -1.54
CA THR A 4 45.38 -42.40 -0.81
C THR A 4 45.39 -41.99 0.65
N LYS A 5 46.57 -41.91 1.30
CA LYS A 5 46.70 -41.38 2.66
C LYS A 5 46.45 -39.86 2.72
N ASN A 6 46.88 -39.12 1.70
CA ASN A 6 46.68 -37.67 1.63
C ASN A 6 45.19 -37.31 1.46
N VAL A 7 44.49 -37.98 0.55
CA VAL A 7 43.06 -37.74 0.31
C VAL A 7 42.20 -38.07 1.53
N LYS A 8 42.52 -39.14 2.27
CA LYS A 8 41.83 -39.45 3.54
C LYS A 8 42.09 -38.39 4.61
N SER A 9 43.31 -37.89 4.72
CA SER A 9 43.67 -36.85 5.68
C SER A 9 42.98 -35.52 5.38
N GLU A 10 42.94 -35.12 4.11
CA GLU A 10 42.27 -33.89 3.67
C GLU A 10 40.75 -33.96 3.91
N ALA A 11 40.12 -35.11 3.64
CA ALA A 11 38.70 -35.31 3.87
C ALA A 11 38.31 -35.29 5.35
N LEU A 12 39.12 -35.91 6.21
CA LEU A 12 38.93 -35.84 7.66
C LEU A 12 39.09 -34.40 8.15
N SER A 13 40.07 -33.65 7.61
CA SER A 13 40.22 -32.22 7.95
C SER A 13 39.03 -31.38 7.51
N GLY A 14 38.46 -31.62 6.33
CA GLY A 14 37.26 -30.91 5.87
C GLY A 14 36.02 -31.20 6.71
N LEU A 15 35.85 -32.43 7.20
CA LEU A 15 34.79 -32.74 8.17
C LEU A 15 35.04 -32.08 9.52
N ASP A 16 36.29 -32.00 9.98
CA ASP A 16 36.65 -31.28 11.20
C ASP A 16 36.36 -29.77 11.08
N ASP A 17 36.63 -29.18 9.92
CA ASP A 17 36.32 -27.77 9.62
C ASP A 17 34.80 -27.52 9.63
N LEU A 18 34.01 -28.38 8.98
CA LEU A 18 32.54 -28.28 8.99
C LEU A 18 31.96 -28.44 10.41
N ILE A 19 32.49 -29.37 11.21
CA ILE A 19 32.09 -29.54 12.61
C ILE A 19 32.45 -28.28 13.42
N ALA A 20 33.63 -27.70 13.19
CA ALA A 20 34.05 -26.47 13.85
C ALA A 20 33.14 -25.30 13.49
N GLU A 21 32.81 -25.13 12.21
CA GLU A 21 31.90 -24.10 11.71
C GLU A 21 30.51 -24.23 12.35
N GLN A 22 29.91 -25.43 12.33
CA GLN A 22 28.59 -25.64 12.94
C GLN A 22 28.61 -25.43 14.46
N ARG A 23 29.72 -25.75 15.15
CA ARG A 23 29.88 -25.46 16.58
C ARG A 23 29.98 -23.97 16.87
N VAL A 24 30.64 -23.20 16.02
CA VAL A 24 30.67 -21.73 16.13
C VAL A 24 29.26 -21.19 15.97
N ARG A 25 28.54 -21.60 14.92
CA ARG A 25 27.14 -21.20 14.67
C ARG A 25 26.23 -21.57 15.84
N TYR A 26 26.38 -22.76 16.41
CA TYR A 26 25.60 -23.17 17.58
C TYR A 26 25.87 -22.28 18.80
N ARG A 27 27.13 -21.87 19.03
CA ARG A 27 27.49 -20.94 20.12
C ARG A 27 26.90 -19.55 19.90
N GLU A 28 26.93 -19.04 18.67
CA GLU A 28 26.32 -17.76 18.32
C GLU A 28 24.82 -17.77 18.59
N LEU A 29 24.12 -18.80 18.09
CA LEU A 29 22.70 -18.99 18.36
C LEU A 29 22.41 -19.15 19.87
N SER A 30 23.28 -19.85 20.61
CA SER A 30 23.12 -19.99 22.06
C SER A 30 23.27 -18.66 22.79
N ASN A 31 24.21 -17.82 22.37
CA ASN A 31 24.40 -16.49 22.96
C ASN A 31 23.21 -15.57 22.67
N GLU A 32 22.68 -15.62 21.45
CA GLU A 32 21.50 -14.85 21.05
C GLU A 32 20.26 -15.31 21.84
N SER A 33 20.08 -16.62 22.03
CA SER A 33 19.00 -17.18 22.86
C SER A 33 19.07 -16.65 24.31
N ILE A 34 20.25 -16.69 24.94
CA ILE A 34 20.46 -16.17 26.31
C ILE A 34 20.11 -14.68 26.40
N GLN A 35 20.53 -13.87 25.42
CA GLN A 35 20.21 -12.44 25.40
C GLN A 35 18.70 -12.20 25.28
N LEU A 36 18.01 -13.01 24.47
CA LEU A 36 16.59 -12.87 24.25
C LEU A 36 15.77 -13.32 25.47
N GLU A 37 16.15 -14.41 26.13
CA GLU A 37 15.58 -14.85 27.41
C GLU A 37 15.77 -13.81 28.51
N SER A 38 16.93 -13.15 28.56
CA SER A 38 17.18 -12.04 29.48
C SER A 38 16.25 -10.84 29.21
N LYS A 39 15.98 -10.52 27.94
CA LYS A 39 15.01 -9.47 27.59
C LYS A 39 13.58 -9.83 27.99
N ILE A 40 13.15 -11.07 27.74
CA ILE A 40 11.81 -11.56 28.11
C ILE A 40 11.62 -11.51 29.63
N SER A 41 12.60 -11.99 30.39
CA SER A 41 12.53 -11.95 31.86
C SER A 41 12.53 -10.52 32.40
N SER A 42 13.34 -9.63 31.84
CA SER A 42 13.36 -8.21 32.22
C SER A 42 12.02 -7.52 31.94
N ALA A 43 11.42 -7.77 30.77
CA ALA A 43 10.10 -7.21 30.42
C ALA A 43 9.00 -7.68 31.38
N LYS A 44 9.06 -8.96 31.81
CA LYS A 44 8.15 -9.49 32.82
C LYS A 44 8.28 -8.78 34.17
N LEU A 45 9.52 -8.53 34.62
CA LEU A 45 9.76 -7.79 35.88
C LEU A 45 9.21 -6.36 35.81
N ILE A 46 9.45 -5.65 34.70
CA ILE A 46 8.95 -4.28 34.51
C ILE A 46 7.42 -4.27 34.52
N ARG A 47 6.78 -5.22 33.83
CA ARG A 47 5.32 -5.34 33.84
C ARG A 47 4.77 -5.56 35.25
N ASP A 48 5.38 -6.45 36.02
CA ASP A 48 4.94 -6.75 37.39
C ASP A 48 5.12 -5.52 38.32
N GLU A 49 6.15 -4.70 38.09
CA GLU A 49 6.36 -3.41 38.77
C GLU A 49 5.27 -2.39 38.42
N ILE A 50 4.95 -2.22 37.13
CA ILE A 50 3.88 -1.31 36.68
C ILE A 50 2.52 -1.74 37.24
N GLU A 51 2.24 -3.05 37.29
CA GLU A 51 1.01 -3.56 37.88
C GLU A 51 0.93 -3.22 39.39
N SER A 52 2.05 -3.32 40.11
CA SER A 52 2.12 -2.88 41.52
C SER A 52 1.89 -1.37 41.68
N GLU A 53 2.36 -0.56 40.72
CA GLU A 53 2.11 0.89 40.71
C GLU A 53 0.63 1.19 40.47
N ILE A 54 -0.01 0.51 39.52
CA ILE A 54 -1.45 0.59 39.27
C ILE A 54 -2.25 0.23 40.53
N GLN A 55 -1.88 -0.84 41.23
CA GLN A 55 -2.52 -1.22 42.49
C GLN A 55 -2.37 -0.12 43.55
N THR A 56 -1.20 0.49 43.66
CA THR A 56 -0.96 1.61 44.59
C THR A 56 -1.80 2.83 44.23
N LEU A 57 -1.91 3.17 42.94
CA LEU A 57 -2.77 4.25 42.47
C LEU A 57 -4.25 3.98 42.77
N ASN A 58 -4.72 2.75 42.58
CA ASN A 58 -6.09 2.36 42.92
C ASN A 58 -6.36 2.52 44.42
N LEU A 59 -5.43 2.06 45.28
CA LEU A 59 -5.55 2.21 46.73
C LEU A 59 -5.61 3.70 47.15
N ASN A 60 -4.83 4.56 46.50
CA ASN A 60 -4.87 6.00 46.74
C ASN A 60 -6.22 6.61 46.34
N GLU A 61 -6.79 6.19 45.20
CA GLU A 61 -8.12 6.64 44.75
C GLU A 61 -9.23 6.12 45.68
N ASP A 62 -9.15 4.88 46.16
CA ASP A 62 -10.11 4.33 47.11
C ASP A 62 -10.05 5.05 48.48
N ALA A 63 -8.85 5.33 48.98
CA ALA A 63 -8.66 6.14 50.18
C ALA A 63 -9.27 7.53 50.01
N ARG A 64 -9.05 8.20 48.87
CA ARG A 64 -9.65 9.49 48.54
C ARG A 64 -11.18 9.44 48.53
N ARG A 65 -11.78 8.40 47.92
CA ARG A 65 -13.23 8.19 47.93
C ARG A 65 -13.78 8.02 49.35
N ALA A 66 -13.07 7.26 50.19
CA ALA A 66 -13.43 7.15 51.61
C ALA A 66 -13.38 8.52 52.30
N PHE A 67 -12.34 9.34 52.06
CA PHE A 67 -12.26 10.70 52.61
C PHE A 67 -13.41 11.61 52.18
N ILE A 68 -13.83 11.55 50.91
CA ILE A 68 -14.97 12.32 50.39
C ILE A 68 -16.29 11.85 51.02
N SER A 69 -16.41 10.57 51.37
CA SER A 69 -17.64 10.02 51.97
C SER A 69 -17.88 10.48 53.42
N PHE A 70 -16.86 11.03 54.10
CA PHE A 70 -17.03 11.62 55.43
C PHE A 70 -17.62 13.03 55.31
N SER A 71 -18.90 13.15 55.66
CA SER A 71 -19.65 14.41 55.65
C SER A 71 -19.08 15.50 56.58
N GLU A 72 -18.24 15.14 57.54
CA GLU A 72 -17.54 16.07 58.44
C GLU A 72 -16.40 16.85 57.76
N LEU A 73 -15.81 16.30 56.69
CA LEU A 73 -14.65 16.90 56.01
C LEU A 73 -15.06 17.72 54.77
N CYS A 74 -16.12 17.31 54.08
CA CYS A 74 -16.64 17.98 52.87
C CYS A 74 -18.18 17.99 52.88
N THR A 75 -18.78 19.07 53.39
CA THR A 75 -20.25 19.24 53.47
C THR A 75 -20.90 19.72 52.17
N THR A 76 -20.12 20.24 51.22
CA THR A 76 -20.63 20.76 49.94
C THR A 76 -20.34 19.81 48.76
N PRO A 77 -21.26 19.66 47.80
CA PRO A 77 -21.11 18.74 46.66
C PRO A 77 -19.96 19.07 45.69
N ASN A 78 -19.29 20.23 45.83
CA ASN A 78 -18.12 20.67 45.06
C ASN A 78 -16.91 20.95 45.97
N CYS A 79 -16.62 20.04 46.89
CA CYS A 79 -15.44 20.17 47.74
C CYS A 79 -14.16 20.05 46.91
N GLY A 80 -13.51 21.20 46.64
CA GLY A 80 -12.35 21.31 45.75
C GLY A 80 -11.06 20.64 46.25
N MET A 81 -11.09 20.00 47.43
CA MET A 81 -9.90 19.46 48.12
C MET A 81 -9.17 18.39 47.29
N PHE A 82 -9.85 17.72 46.34
CA PHE A 82 -9.30 16.58 45.59
C PHE A 82 -9.57 16.59 44.07
N MET A 83 -9.92 17.73 43.47
CA MET A 83 -10.24 17.77 42.03
C MET A 83 -9.02 17.50 41.14
N ALA A 84 -7.86 18.07 41.49
CA ALA A 84 -6.61 17.86 40.74
C ALA A 84 -6.12 16.39 40.78
N SER A 85 -6.32 15.69 41.90
CA SER A 85 -5.91 14.29 42.05
C SER A 85 -6.76 13.33 41.19
N ALA A 86 -8.05 13.62 40.98
CA ALA A 86 -8.93 12.76 40.19
C ALA A 86 -8.61 12.82 38.68
N GLU A 87 -8.31 14.01 38.16
CA GLU A 87 -7.92 14.19 36.77
C GLU A 87 -6.55 13.58 36.48
N SER A 88 -5.60 13.73 37.41
CA SER A 88 -4.27 13.12 37.29
C SER A 88 -4.31 11.59 37.36
N TYR A 89 -5.18 11.01 38.18
CA TYR A 89 -5.30 9.54 38.31
C TYR A 89 -5.71 8.88 37.00
N GLY A 90 -6.74 9.39 36.33
CA GLY A 90 -7.22 8.81 35.06
C GLY A 90 -6.14 8.85 33.97
N LYS A 91 -5.39 9.95 33.89
CA LYS A 91 -4.27 10.09 32.94
C LYS A 91 -3.12 9.13 33.25
N SER A 92 -2.71 9.02 34.51
CA SER A 92 -1.64 8.11 34.93
C SER A 92 -2.02 6.64 34.71
N LEU A 93 -3.26 6.26 35.03
CA LEU A 93 -3.74 4.89 34.81
C LEU A 93 -3.76 4.51 33.32
N LEU A 94 -4.24 5.42 32.47
CA LEU A 94 -4.23 5.20 31.01
C LEU A 94 -2.80 5.04 30.50
N TYR A 95 -1.87 5.89 30.96
CA TYR A 95 -0.47 5.82 30.57
C TYR A 95 0.19 4.50 30.96
N LEU A 96 0.06 4.07 32.22
CA LEU A 96 0.64 2.80 32.70
C LEU A 96 0.05 1.58 31.98
N ARG A 97 -1.25 1.60 31.67
CA ARG A 97 -1.88 0.53 30.88
C ARG A 97 -1.40 0.48 29.44
N ASP A 98 -1.14 1.63 28.82
CA ASP A 98 -0.58 1.69 27.47
C ASP A 98 0.86 1.14 27.46
N GLN A 99 1.67 1.46 28.48
CA GLN A 99 3.00 0.88 28.66
C GLN A 99 2.98 -0.64 28.82
N ILE A 100 2.05 -1.19 29.62
CA ILE A 100 1.88 -2.65 29.73
C ILE A 100 1.57 -3.26 28.35
N LYS A 101 0.65 -2.66 27.60
CA LYS A 101 0.27 -3.14 26.27
C LYS A 101 1.46 -3.15 25.31
N ASP A 102 2.27 -2.09 25.31
CA ASP A 102 3.49 -2.02 24.48
C ASP A 102 4.52 -3.09 24.88
N LEU A 103 4.72 -3.31 26.18
CA LEU A 103 5.58 -4.36 26.70
C LEU A 103 5.09 -5.76 26.32
N GLU A 104 3.78 -6.01 26.37
CA GLU A 104 3.19 -7.30 25.97
C GLU A 104 3.38 -7.59 24.49
N ILE A 105 3.17 -6.59 23.62
CA ILE A 105 3.40 -6.72 22.17
C ILE A 105 4.88 -7.03 21.90
N SER A 106 5.80 -6.30 22.53
CA SER A 106 7.24 -6.53 22.39
C SER A 106 7.66 -7.91 22.92
N THR A 107 7.13 -8.31 24.07
CA THR A 107 7.44 -9.59 24.72
C THR A 107 6.94 -10.76 23.89
N ALA A 108 5.73 -10.67 23.32
CA ALA A 108 5.20 -11.69 22.43
C ALA A 108 6.09 -11.90 21.18
N ALA A 109 6.57 -10.80 20.58
CA ALA A 109 7.51 -10.88 19.46
C ALA A 109 8.84 -11.52 19.86
N ASN A 110 9.37 -11.20 21.05
CA ASN A 110 10.59 -11.79 21.58
C ASN A 110 10.42 -13.30 21.87
N ILE A 111 9.28 -13.73 22.42
CA ILE A 111 8.98 -15.15 22.65
C ILE A 111 8.98 -15.94 21.33
N GLN A 112 8.31 -15.43 20.30
CA GLN A 112 8.32 -16.06 18.97
C GLN A 112 9.71 -16.11 18.33
N ALA A 113 10.54 -15.10 18.57
CA ALA A 113 11.94 -15.12 18.14
C ALA A 113 12.74 -16.20 18.89
N ALA A 114 12.52 -16.37 20.20
CA ALA A 114 13.20 -17.38 21.02
C ALA A 114 12.85 -18.80 20.58
N GLU A 115 11.57 -19.08 20.30
CA GLU A 115 11.12 -20.37 19.77
C GLU A 115 11.78 -20.72 18.44
N ARG A 116 11.88 -19.76 17.52
CA ARG A 116 12.58 -19.94 16.23
C ARG A 116 14.06 -20.24 16.43
N LEU A 117 14.69 -19.55 17.38
CA LEU A 117 16.10 -19.74 17.71
C LEU A 117 16.36 -21.14 18.27
N GLU A 118 15.47 -21.66 19.12
CA GLU A 118 15.62 -23.04 19.63
C GLU A 118 15.43 -24.11 18.56
N ILE A 119 14.51 -23.90 17.61
CA ILE A 119 14.39 -24.79 16.45
C ILE A 119 15.71 -24.77 15.64
N ALA A 120 16.28 -23.60 15.39
CA ALA A 120 17.55 -23.46 14.68
C ALA A 120 18.73 -24.12 15.43
N LYS A 121 18.80 -23.98 16.76
CA LYS A 121 19.79 -24.67 17.61
C LYS A 121 19.64 -26.19 17.53
N SER A 122 18.41 -26.71 17.64
CA SER A 122 18.12 -28.14 17.51
C SER A 122 18.55 -28.71 16.16
N LEU A 123 18.26 -28.00 15.06
CA LEU A 123 18.69 -28.38 13.71
C LEU A 123 20.23 -28.38 13.59
N THR A 124 20.87 -27.32 14.07
CA THR A 124 22.33 -27.20 14.04
C THR A 124 23.00 -28.31 14.85
N ASN A 125 22.45 -28.66 16.02
CA ASN A 125 22.95 -29.76 16.82
C ASN A 125 22.83 -31.11 16.10
N ARG A 126 21.69 -31.36 15.43
CA ARG A 126 21.52 -32.55 14.59
C ARG A 126 22.54 -32.62 13.45
N HIS A 127 22.87 -31.49 12.82
CA HIS A 127 23.94 -31.46 11.81
C HIS A 127 25.31 -31.78 12.41
N ILE A 128 25.64 -31.24 13.59
CA ILE A 128 26.89 -31.57 14.30
C ILE A 128 26.98 -33.07 14.58
N GLU A 129 25.91 -33.67 15.11
CA GLU A 129 25.84 -35.13 15.37
C GLU A 129 26.01 -35.95 14.08
N SER A 130 25.34 -35.53 13.00
CA SER A 130 25.48 -36.17 11.68
C SER A 130 26.90 -36.09 11.14
N PHE A 131 27.57 -34.94 11.22
CA PHE A 131 28.94 -34.79 10.76
C PHE A 131 29.93 -35.57 11.61
N ILE A 132 29.74 -35.62 12.94
CA ILE A 132 30.54 -36.47 13.85
C ILE A 132 30.38 -37.95 13.46
N HIS A 133 29.15 -38.38 13.16
CA HIS A 133 28.89 -39.74 12.72
C HIS A 133 29.57 -40.06 11.38
N LYS A 134 29.41 -39.19 10.37
CA LYS A 134 30.07 -39.31 9.06
C LYS A 134 31.60 -39.37 9.20
N ARG A 135 32.18 -38.54 10.07
CA ARG A 135 33.61 -38.57 10.40
C ARG A 135 34.04 -39.91 11.01
N SER A 136 33.27 -40.45 11.95
CA SER A 136 33.57 -41.76 12.55
C SER A 136 33.51 -42.91 11.55
N ILE A 137 32.62 -42.84 10.55
CA ILE A 137 32.52 -43.84 9.48
C ILE A 137 33.73 -43.72 8.54
N ALA A 138 34.05 -42.50 8.08
CA ALA A 138 35.21 -42.24 7.22
C ALA A 138 36.57 -42.60 7.87
N GLU A 139 36.65 -42.53 9.20
CA GLU A 139 37.81 -42.99 9.96
C GLU A 139 37.97 -44.52 9.91
N ARG A 140 36.85 -45.26 10.02
CA ARG A 140 36.81 -46.74 10.03
C ARG A 140 36.88 -47.37 8.65
N GLU A 141 36.17 -46.84 7.66
CA GLU A 141 36.15 -47.39 6.31
C GLU A 141 37.29 -46.80 5.49
N ALA A 142 38.26 -47.63 5.13
CA ALA A 142 39.32 -47.27 4.19
C ALA A 142 38.79 -47.46 2.77
N GLY A 143 38.34 -46.39 2.09
CA GLY A 143 38.03 -46.54 0.67
C GLY A 143 37.27 -45.40 0.04
N ILE A 144 37.50 -45.25 -1.26
CA ILE A 144 36.83 -44.35 -2.20
C ILE A 144 35.29 -44.56 -2.19
N ASP A 145 34.79 -45.69 -1.67
CA ASP A 145 33.36 -46.01 -1.60
C ASP A 145 32.58 -45.09 -0.65
N ALA A 146 33.14 -44.75 0.52
CA ALA A 146 32.53 -43.76 1.43
C ALA A 146 32.44 -42.35 0.79
N PHE A 147 33.33 -42.05 -0.16
CA PHE A 147 33.29 -40.80 -0.93
C PHE A 147 32.24 -40.83 -2.03
N ILE A 148 32.12 -41.94 -2.76
CA ILE A 148 31.05 -42.11 -3.76
C ILE A 148 29.69 -42.04 -3.08
N GLU A 149 29.56 -42.65 -1.90
CA GLU A 149 28.35 -42.56 -1.08
C GLU A 149 28.09 -41.11 -0.63
N ALA A 150 29.08 -40.42 -0.05
CA ALA A 150 28.92 -39.02 0.35
C ALA A 150 28.57 -38.08 -0.81
N ILE A 151 29.14 -38.28 -2.00
CA ILE A 151 28.81 -37.52 -3.21
C ILE A 151 27.38 -37.84 -3.66
N SER A 152 26.98 -39.12 -3.64
CA SER A 152 25.63 -39.55 -4.00
C SER A 152 24.57 -38.99 -3.05
N THR A 153 24.84 -39.02 -1.74
CA THR A 153 23.98 -38.42 -0.72
C THR A 153 23.88 -36.92 -0.92
N THR A 154 25.01 -36.22 -1.10
CA THR A 154 25.02 -34.77 -1.29
C THR A 154 24.27 -34.38 -2.58
N THR A 155 24.42 -35.16 -3.65
CA THR A 155 23.70 -34.93 -4.91
C THR A 155 22.19 -35.14 -4.74
N SER A 156 21.80 -36.14 -3.95
CA SER A 156 20.39 -36.39 -3.61
C SER A 156 19.82 -35.25 -2.76
N ASP A 157 20.55 -34.80 -1.74
CA ASP A 157 20.17 -33.66 -0.90
C ASP A 157 20.01 -32.38 -1.73
N ILE A 158 20.91 -32.13 -2.69
CA ILE A 158 20.80 -31.00 -3.63
C ILE A 158 19.52 -31.11 -4.46
N PHE A 159 19.19 -32.30 -4.95
CA PHE A 159 17.98 -32.51 -5.75
C PHE A 159 16.71 -32.32 -4.92
N GLU A 160 16.69 -32.82 -3.68
CA GLU A 160 15.59 -32.61 -2.75
C GLU A 160 15.40 -31.13 -2.40
N LEU A 161 16.50 -30.41 -2.10
CA LEU A 161 16.45 -28.97 -1.85
C LEU A 161 15.95 -28.19 -3.07
N GLN A 162 16.33 -28.58 -4.29
CA GLN A 162 15.78 -27.98 -5.51
C GLN A 162 14.29 -28.25 -5.67
N LEU A 163 13.82 -29.44 -5.31
CA LEU A 163 12.40 -29.78 -5.33
C LEU A 163 11.62 -28.95 -4.29
N GLU A 164 12.15 -28.81 -3.07
CA GLU A 164 11.58 -27.98 -2.02
C GLU A 164 11.53 -26.50 -2.40
N LEU A 165 12.60 -25.97 -2.99
CA LEU A 165 12.62 -24.61 -3.54
C LEU A 165 11.49 -24.41 -4.58
N GLY A 166 11.27 -25.41 -5.44
CA GLY A 166 10.17 -25.40 -6.41
C GLY A 166 8.79 -25.38 -5.75
N LYS A 167 8.59 -26.15 -4.67
CA LYS A 167 7.35 -26.12 -3.87
C LYS A 167 7.14 -24.75 -3.22
N LEU A 168 8.19 -24.16 -2.67
CA LEU A 168 8.13 -22.88 -1.96
C LEU A 168 7.74 -21.74 -2.92
N LYS A 169 8.33 -21.71 -4.12
CA LYS A 169 7.92 -20.78 -5.20
C LYS A 169 6.45 -20.92 -5.58
N LYS A 170 5.93 -22.16 -5.64
CA LYS A 170 4.49 -22.39 -5.92
C LYS A 170 3.60 -21.84 -4.80
N VAL A 171 3.99 -22.04 -3.54
CA VAL A 171 3.24 -21.50 -2.39
C VAL A 171 3.23 -19.97 -2.42
N GLU A 172 4.34 -19.34 -2.77
CA GLU A 172 4.42 -17.88 -2.89
C GLU A 172 3.54 -17.34 -4.02
N ALA A 173 3.53 -18.01 -5.17
CA ALA A 173 2.59 -17.71 -6.26
C ALA A 173 1.12 -17.86 -5.83
N GLN A 174 0.79 -18.89 -5.03
CA GLN A 174 -0.57 -19.05 -4.50
C GLN A 174 -0.94 -17.97 -3.48
N LYS A 175 0.01 -17.55 -2.62
CA LYS A 175 -0.20 -16.44 -1.67
C LYS A 175 -0.50 -15.13 -2.37
N THR A 176 0.27 -14.79 -3.41
CA THR A 176 0.04 -13.57 -4.20
C THR A 176 -1.32 -13.62 -4.91
N ASN A 177 -1.67 -14.77 -5.49
CA ASN A 177 -2.98 -14.97 -6.11
C ASN A 177 -4.14 -14.82 -5.08
N HIS A 178 -3.99 -15.39 -3.89
CA HIS A 178 -4.96 -15.27 -2.81
C HIS A 178 -5.15 -13.81 -2.37
N ALA A 179 -4.05 -13.05 -2.20
CA ALA A 179 -4.11 -11.63 -1.89
C ALA A 179 -4.85 -10.82 -2.96
N ASN A 180 -4.62 -11.12 -4.24
CA ASN A 180 -5.34 -10.49 -5.35
C ASN A 180 -6.85 -10.82 -5.33
N LEU A 181 -7.22 -12.05 -4.99
CA LEU A 181 -8.62 -12.46 -4.85
C LEU A 181 -9.31 -11.77 -3.68
N LEU A 182 -8.63 -11.58 -2.55
CA LEU A 182 -9.14 -10.80 -1.42
C LEU A 182 -9.38 -9.35 -1.81
N ALA A 183 -8.40 -8.70 -2.45
CA ALA A 183 -8.55 -7.33 -2.94
C ALA A 183 -9.73 -7.20 -3.93
N ARG A 184 -9.93 -8.19 -4.81
CA ARG A 184 -11.06 -8.23 -5.74
C ARG A 184 -12.39 -8.42 -5.02
N ARG A 185 -12.46 -9.30 -4.02
CA ARG A 185 -13.64 -9.49 -3.17
C ARG A 185 -14.02 -8.19 -2.47
N ASP A 186 -13.06 -7.51 -1.86
CA ASP A 186 -13.32 -6.28 -1.10
C ASP A 186 -13.76 -5.13 -2.00
N LYS A 187 -13.16 -5.00 -3.20
CA LYS A 187 -13.66 -4.09 -4.24
C LYS A 187 -15.10 -4.41 -4.63
N THR A 188 -15.43 -5.69 -4.80
CA THR A 188 -16.78 -6.13 -5.18
C THR A 188 -17.80 -5.87 -4.07
N LEU A 189 -17.41 -6.08 -2.80
CA LEU A 189 -18.24 -5.77 -1.63
C LEU A 189 -18.48 -4.27 -1.50
N SER A 190 -17.44 -3.46 -1.69
CA SER A 190 -17.58 -1.99 -1.67
C SER A 190 -18.55 -1.51 -2.75
N LEU A 191 -18.45 -2.07 -3.97
CA LEU A 191 -19.41 -1.79 -5.06
C LEU A 191 -20.83 -2.26 -4.73
N LEU A 192 -20.99 -3.41 -4.07
CA LEU A 192 -22.29 -3.93 -3.64
C LEU A 192 -22.93 -3.02 -2.58
N GLU A 193 -22.15 -2.59 -1.58
CA GLU A 193 -22.60 -1.68 -0.53
C GLU A 193 -22.99 -0.32 -1.10
N ALA A 194 -22.18 0.21 -2.02
CA ALA A 194 -22.48 1.44 -2.76
C ALA A 194 -23.76 1.31 -3.62
N ALA A 195 -24.01 0.12 -4.20
CA ALA A 195 -25.21 -0.13 -5.00
C ALA A 195 -26.47 -0.31 -4.12
N GLN A 196 -26.33 -0.81 -2.89
CA GLN A 196 -27.44 -1.09 -1.98
C GLN A 196 -27.95 0.14 -1.21
N LYS A 197 -27.11 1.16 -1.02
CA LYS A 197 -27.51 2.41 -0.37
C LYS A 197 -27.11 3.60 -1.26
N PRO A 198 -28.06 4.40 -1.77
CA PRO A 198 -27.74 5.71 -2.34
C PRO A 198 -27.37 6.64 -1.18
N SER A 199 -26.18 6.45 -0.60
CA SER A 199 -25.65 7.38 0.39
C SER A 199 -24.97 8.51 -0.37
N GLU A 200 -25.67 9.63 -0.54
CA GLU A 200 -25.07 10.90 -1.01
C GLU A 200 -23.87 11.35 -0.17
N GLN A 201 -23.69 10.75 1.02
CA GLN A 201 -22.63 11.02 1.98
C GLN A 201 -21.54 9.94 1.99
N SER A 202 -21.49 9.03 1.01
CA SER A 202 -20.35 8.11 0.94
C SER A 202 -19.05 8.92 0.77
N ALA A 203 -18.00 8.50 1.50
CA ALA A 203 -16.70 9.17 1.44
C ALA A 203 -16.15 9.22 0.01
N GLU A 204 -16.46 8.21 -0.80
CA GLU A 204 -16.09 8.10 -2.21
C GLU A 204 -16.77 9.16 -3.07
N VAL A 205 -18.09 9.39 -2.90
CA VAL A 205 -18.83 10.43 -3.65
C VAL A 205 -18.36 11.82 -3.25
N ILE A 206 -18.11 12.06 -1.96
CA ILE A 206 -17.55 13.34 -1.48
C ILE A 206 -16.16 13.57 -2.09
N THR A 207 -15.30 12.55 -2.07
CA THR A 207 -13.95 12.62 -2.64
C THR A 207 -14.00 12.87 -4.14
N PHE A 208 -14.89 12.18 -4.86
CA PHE A 208 -15.09 12.39 -6.29
C PHE A 208 -15.52 13.83 -6.61
N ARG A 209 -16.51 14.38 -5.89
CA ARG A 209 -16.96 15.76 -6.08
C ARG A 209 -15.84 16.78 -5.81
N LEU A 210 -15.01 16.53 -4.79
CA LEU A 210 -13.86 17.38 -4.48
C LEU A 210 -12.83 17.36 -5.62
N ARG A 211 -12.47 16.16 -6.11
CA ARG A 211 -11.53 16.01 -7.23
C ARG A 211 -12.07 16.66 -8.50
N LEU A 212 -13.35 16.47 -8.80
CA LEU A 212 -14.00 17.07 -9.97
C LEU A 212 -14.00 18.60 -9.89
N SER A 213 -14.26 19.18 -8.72
CA SER A 213 -14.13 20.62 -8.49
C SER A 213 -12.71 21.12 -8.75
N GLN A 214 -11.69 20.46 -8.17
CA GLN A 214 -10.28 20.84 -8.32
C GLN A 214 -9.81 20.76 -9.77
N ALA A 215 -10.10 19.65 -10.45
CA ALA A 215 -9.76 19.46 -11.86
C ALA A 215 -10.48 20.52 -12.72
N MET A 216 -11.76 20.79 -12.44
CA MET A 216 -12.50 21.80 -13.19
C MET A 216 -11.92 23.22 -13.00
N THR A 217 -11.44 23.58 -11.81
CA THR A 217 -10.74 24.86 -11.59
C THR A 217 -9.48 24.94 -12.45
N LYS A 218 -8.66 23.88 -12.48
CA LYS A 218 -7.48 23.80 -13.35
C LYS A 218 -7.85 24.02 -14.82
N TRP A 219 -8.89 23.35 -15.32
CA TRP A 219 -9.30 23.46 -16.72
C TRP A 219 -9.92 24.82 -17.07
N LEU A 220 -10.62 25.47 -16.14
CA LEU A 220 -11.09 26.85 -16.33
C LEU A 220 -9.92 27.84 -16.43
N ASP A 221 -8.85 27.62 -15.66
CA ASP A 221 -7.64 28.41 -15.75
C ASP A 221 -6.93 28.22 -17.12
N THR A 222 -6.80 26.97 -17.59
CA THR A 222 -6.29 26.66 -18.96
C THR A 222 -7.13 27.33 -20.04
N LEU A 223 -8.45 27.33 -19.86
CA LEU A 223 -9.38 28.00 -20.77
C LEU A 223 -9.49 29.50 -20.51
N HIS A 224 -8.66 30.12 -19.67
CA HIS A 224 -8.64 31.57 -19.35
C HIS A 224 -10.02 32.15 -18.98
N ALA A 225 -10.83 31.41 -18.25
CA ALA A 225 -12.21 31.78 -17.91
C ALA A 225 -12.31 32.78 -16.75
N ARG A 226 -11.75 33.99 -16.91
CA ARG A 226 -11.63 35.02 -15.85
C ARG A 226 -12.95 35.52 -15.26
N ASN A 227 -14.06 35.36 -15.98
CA ASN A 227 -15.39 35.81 -15.57
C ASN A 227 -16.18 34.74 -14.80
N VAL A 228 -15.58 33.57 -14.57
CA VAL A 228 -16.19 32.46 -13.83
C VAL A 228 -15.48 32.35 -12.49
N SER A 229 -16.23 32.14 -11.40
CA SER A 229 -15.65 31.96 -10.08
C SER A 229 -14.83 30.68 -9.99
N ASN A 230 -13.62 30.79 -9.42
CA ASN A 230 -12.74 29.62 -9.16
C ASN A 230 -13.23 28.77 -7.97
N GLN A 231 -14.24 29.24 -7.23
CA GLN A 231 -14.88 28.49 -6.15
C GLN A 231 -15.94 27.54 -6.74
N ILE A 232 -15.51 26.37 -7.21
CA ILE A 232 -16.40 25.40 -7.85
C ILE A 232 -16.95 24.42 -6.81
N LYS A 233 -18.26 24.23 -6.79
CA LYS A 233 -18.95 23.19 -6.02
C LYS A 233 -19.72 22.28 -6.95
N ILE A 234 -19.69 20.98 -6.69
CA ILE A 234 -20.46 19.99 -7.45
C ILE A 234 -21.66 19.58 -6.59
N ASP A 235 -22.87 19.75 -7.14
CA ASP A 235 -24.10 19.37 -6.44
C ASP A 235 -24.35 17.86 -6.45
N SER A 236 -25.47 17.42 -5.87
CA SER A 236 -25.82 16.00 -5.82
C SER A 236 -26.09 15.36 -7.18
N ASN A 237 -26.45 16.16 -8.17
CA ASN A 237 -26.73 15.74 -9.54
C ASN A 237 -25.51 15.89 -10.46
N LEU A 238 -24.31 16.05 -9.89
CA LEU A 238 -23.06 16.28 -10.61
C LEU A 238 -23.06 17.55 -11.47
N LYS A 239 -23.93 18.52 -11.15
CA LYS A 239 -23.93 19.82 -11.82
C LYS A 239 -22.96 20.77 -11.12
N PRO A 240 -22.08 21.46 -11.87
CA PRO A 240 -21.20 22.46 -11.29
C PRO A 240 -21.95 23.74 -10.95
N MET A 241 -21.58 24.32 -9.80
CA MET A 241 -21.94 25.66 -9.35
C MET A 241 -20.65 26.45 -9.14
N MET A 242 -20.61 27.68 -9.66
CA MET A 242 -19.42 28.54 -9.59
C MET A 242 -19.74 29.71 -8.67
N GLY A 243 -19.19 29.68 -7.45
CA GLY A 243 -19.67 30.49 -6.34
C GLY A 243 -21.10 30.08 -5.96
N ASP A 244 -22.05 31.00 -6.13
CA ASP A 244 -23.48 30.78 -5.89
C ASP A 244 -24.29 30.66 -7.20
N GLU A 245 -23.63 30.73 -8.36
CA GLU A 245 -24.29 30.70 -9.67
C GLU A 245 -24.32 29.29 -10.29
N LYS A 246 -25.48 28.89 -10.82
CA LYS A 246 -25.64 27.64 -11.57
C LYS A 246 -25.20 27.81 -13.03
N LEU A 247 -24.72 26.72 -13.65
CA LEU A 247 -24.32 26.69 -15.07
C LEU A 247 -25.36 27.29 -16.04
N GLU A 248 -26.65 27.13 -15.75
CA GLU A 248 -27.76 27.60 -16.59
C GLU A 248 -27.82 29.13 -16.75
N ILE A 249 -27.21 29.87 -15.82
CA ILE A 249 -27.18 31.34 -15.81
C ILE A 249 -26.16 31.88 -16.83
N PHE A 250 -25.06 31.16 -17.04
CA PHE A 250 -23.99 31.55 -17.95
C PHE A 250 -24.45 31.48 -19.41
N LYS A 251 -23.98 32.42 -20.23
CA LYS A 251 -24.27 32.49 -21.68
C LYS A 251 -22.99 32.69 -22.49
N GLY A 252 -23.02 32.28 -23.76
CA GLY A 252 -21.91 32.44 -24.71
C GLY A 252 -20.60 31.85 -24.21
N SER A 253 -19.52 32.63 -24.34
CA SER A 253 -18.14 32.26 -23.98
C SER A 253 -18.00 31.59 -22.61
N SER A 254 -18.56 32.19 -21.54
CA SER A 254 -18.41 31.65 -20.18
C SER A 254 -19.02 30.26 -20.06
N LYS A 255 -20.22 30.06 -20.62
CA LYS A 255 -20.90 28.75 -20.61
C LYS A 255 -20.07 27.71 -21.36
N THR A 256 -19.58 28.06 -22.55
CA THR A 256 -18.79 27.16 -23.39
C THR A 256 -17.49 26.74 -22.69
N ARG A 257 -16.77 27.68 -22.08
CA ARG A 257 -15.55 27.38 -21.30
C ARG A 257 -15.84 26.48 -20.10
N THR A 258 -16.93 26.75 -19.37
CA THR A 258 -17.34 25.89 -18.25
C THR A 258 -17.69 24.48 -18.68
N VAL A 259 -18.43 24.33 -19.78
CA VAL A 259 -18.80 23.00 -20.30
C VAL A 259 -17.55 22.23 -20.72
N LEU A 260 -16.63 22.85 -21.47
CA LEU A 260 -15.38 22.20 -21.87
C LEU A 260 -14.53 21.81 -20.66
N ALA A 261 -14.39 22.72 -19.68
CA ALA A 261 -13.66 22.43 -18.45
C ALA A 261 -14.24 21.25 -17.67
N PHE A 262 -15.57 21.15 -17.59
CA PHE A 262 -16.25 20.03 -16.93
C PHE A 262 -15.95 18.69 -17.64
N HIS A 263 -16.02 18.66 -18.97
CA HIS A 263 -15.77 17.42 -19.74
C HIS A 263 -14.30 16.99 -19.64
N ALA A 264 -13.36 17.94 -19.72
CA ALA A 264 -11.94 17.65 -19.55
C ALA A 264 -11.61 17.17 -18.12
N ALA A 265 -12.20 17.80 -17.10
CA ALA A 265 -12.04 17.39 -15.70
C ALA A 265 -12.58 15.98 -15.44
N LEU A 266 -13.76 15.66 -15.98
CA LEU A 266 -14.32 14.33 -15.87
C LEU A 266 -13.46 13.28 -16.59
N PHE A 267 -12.97 13.62 -17.79
CA PHE A 267 -12.09 12.75 -18.56
C PHE A 267 -10.76 12.50 -17.83
N GLU A 268 -10.14 13.52 -17.25
CA GLU A 268 -8.93 13.41 -16.43
C GLU A 268 -9.13 12.42 -15.27
N ILE A 269 -10.25 12.53 -14.54
CA ILE A 269 -10.56 11.60 -13.44
C ILE A 269 -10.78 10.18 -13.97
N CYS A 270 -11.48 10.01 -15.09
CA CYS A 270 -11.69 8.70 -15.70
C CYS A 270 -10.38 8.03 -16.13
N LEU A 271 -9.34 8.81 -16.44
CA LEU A 271 -8.04 8.29 -16.86
C LEU A 271 -7.12 7.88 -15.70
N GLU A 272 -7.42 8.29 -14.45
CA GLU A 272 -6.68 7.85 -13.26
C GLU A 272 -6.73 6.31 -13.09
N ASP A 273 -7.87 5.68 -13.40
CA ASP A 273 -7.98 4.22 -13.38
C ASP A 273 -7.47 3.62 -14.70
N LYS A 274 -6.36 2.87 -14.62
CA LYS A 274 -5.79 2.12 -15.75
C LYS A 274 -6.77 1.11 -16.37
N ASN A 275 -7.80 0.68 -15.63
CA ASN A 275 -8.83 -0.24 -16.14
C ASN A 275 -10.09 0.47 -16.63
N SER A 276 -10.15 1.81 -16.59
CA SER A 276 -11.31 2.55 -17.09
C SER A 276 -11.53 2.28 -18.59
N PRO A 277 -12.76 1.96 -19.01
CA PRO A 277 -13.10 1.82 -20.42
C PRO A 277 -13.24 3.18 -21.13
N PHE A 278 -13.36 4.28 -20.38
CA PHE A 278 -13.54 5.63 -20.92
C PHE A 278 -12.20 6.28 -21.25
N ARG A 279 -11.66 5.96 -22.43
CA ARG A 279 -10.36 6.45 -22.91
C ARG A 279 -10.42 7.32 -24.15
N ILE A 280 -11.63 7.57 -24.66
CA ILE A 280 -11.84 8.37 -25.86
C ILE A 280 -12.73 9.55 -25.50
N LEU A 281 -12.28 10.75 -25.83
CA LEU A 281 -13.06 11.98 -25.71
C LEU A 281 -13.29 12.56 -27.11
N ILE A 282 -14.55 12.80 -27.47
CA ILE A 282 -14.92 13.38 -28.76
C ILE A 282 -15.60 14.72 -28.49
N LEU A 283 -15.11 15.78 -29.11
CA LEU A 283 -15.61 17.15 -28.94
C LEU A 283 -15.78 17.83 -30.29
N ASP A 284 -16.85 18.59 -30.44
CA ASP A 284 -16.94 19.62 -31.47
C ASP A 284 -16.21 20.88 -31.03
N THR A 285 -15.56 21.57 -31.96
CA THR A 285 -14.95 22.87 -31.64
C THR A 285 -16.01 23.90 -31.33
N PRO A 286 -15.81 24.70 -30.27
CA PRO A 286 -16.66 25.85 -29.99
C PRO A 286 -16.60 26.86 -31.13
N LYS A 287 -17.61 27.72 -31.24
CA LYS A 287 -17.57 28.83 -32.21
C LYS A 287 -16.45 29.81 -31.84
N GLN A 288 -15.77 30.39 -32.83
CA GLN A 288 -14.67 31.32 -32.62
C GLN A 288 -15.06 32.56 -31.76
N GLN A 289 -16.32 33.00 -31.87
CA GLN A 289 -16.87 34.08 -31.04
C GLN A 289 -16.99 33.72 -29.55
N ASP A 290 -17.02 32.42 -29.21
CA ASP A 290 -17.12 31.95 -27.83
C ASP A 290 -15.73 31.70 -27.23
N ILE A 291 -14.76 31.20 -27.99
CA ILE A 291 -13.38 30.99 -27.49
C ILE A 291 -12.38 31.39 -28.58
N PRO A 292 -11.47 32.35 -28.28
CA PRO A 292 -10.36 32.69 -29.18
C PRO A 292 -9.47 31.49 -29.46
N ASP A 293 -8.96 31.39 -30.69
CA ASP A 293 -8.16 30.26 -31.17
C ASP A 293 -6.97 29.95 -30.25
N ILE A 294 -6.31 30.98 -29.71
CA ILE A 294 -5.17 30.79 -28.80
C ILE A 294 -5.55 30.07 -27.50
N HIS A 295 -6.70 30.37 -26.90
CA HIS A 295 -7.15 29.66 -25.70
C HIS A 295 -7.63 28.24 -26.02
N LEU A 296 -8.14 28.03 -27.24
CA LEU A 296 -8.50 26.70 -27.73
C LEU A 296 -7.24 25.86 -28.00
N SER A 297 -6.16 26.46 -28.51
CA SER A 297 -4.85 25.83 -28.64
C SER A 297 -4.32 25.33 -27.29
N ASP A 298 -4.28 26.21 -26.28
CA ASP A 298 -3.82 25.86 -24.91
C ASP A 298 -4.60 24.65 -24.35
N TYR A 299 -5.92 24.65 -24.54
CA TYR A 299 -6.79 23.57 -24.09
C TYR A 299 -6.52 22.24 -24.82
N ILE A 300 -6.34 22.28 -26.14
CA ILE A 300 -6.04 21.08 -26.94
C ILE A 300 -4.66 20.52 -26.58
N GLU A 301 -3.66 21.37 -26.34
CA GLU A 301 -2.31 20.96 -25.94
C GLU A 301 -2.29 20.28 -24.56
N GLU A 302 -3.00 20.85 -23.59
CA GLU A 302 -3.11 20.24 -22.25
C GLU A 302 -3.84 18.88 -22.33
N LEU A 303 -4.91 18.78 -23.13
CA LEU A 303 -5.61 17.52 -23.37
C LEU A 303 -4.72 16.49 -24.08
N LYS A 304 -3.90 16.92 -25.04
CA LYS A 304 -2.91 16.06 -25.70
C LYS A 304 -1.90 15.52 -24.69
N SER A 305 -1.35 16.37 -23.82
CA SER A 305 -0.43 15.91 -22.77
C SER A 305 -1.08 14.91 -21.82
N LEU A 306 -2.31 15.17 -21.40
CA LEU A 306 -3.08 14.26 -20.55
C LEU A 306 -3.29 12.90 -21.23
N ALA A 307 -3.68 12.91 -22.51
CA ALA A 307 -3.98 11.71 -23.27
C ALA A 307 -2.72 10.86 -23.54
N SER A 308 -1.60 11.50 -23.90
CA SER A 308 -0.32 10.80 -24.11
C SER A 308 0.19 10.12 -22.84
N LYS A 309 0.02 10.75 -21.67
CA LYS A 309 0.45 10.18 -20.38
C LYS A 309 -0.38 8.97 -19.96
N ASN A 310 -1.66 8.93 -20.34
CA ASN A 310 -2.62 7.96 -19.82
C ASN A 310 -3.16 6.98 -20.86
N ASN A 311 -2.50 6.86 -22.02
CA ASN A 311 -2.95 5.99 -23.12
C ASN A 311 -4.43 6.22 -23.49
N ALA A 312 -4.75 7.47 -23.83
CA ALA A 312 -6.08 7.90 -24.21
C ALA A 312 -6.08 8.60 -25.58
N GLN A 313 -7.25 8.82 -26.15
CA GLN A 313 -7.42 9.50 -27.43
C GLN A 313 -8.42 10.66 -27.28
N VAL A 314 -8.09 11.79 -27.90
CA VAL A 314 -8.99 12.94 -28.01
C VAL A 314 -9.23 13.21 -29.50
N ILE A 315 -10.49 13.39 -29.87
CA ILE A 315 -10.92 13.67 -31.24
C ILE A 315 -11.64 15.00 -31.24
N PHE A 316 -11.15 15.93 -32.06
CA PHE A 316 -11.80 17.21 -32.30
C PHE A 316 -12.40 17.24 -33.70
N SER A 317 -13.67 17.63 -33.76
CA SER A 317 -14.36 17.99 -35.00
C SER A 317 -14.28 19.50 -35.16
N THR A 318 -13.49 19.95 -36.15
CA THR A 318 -13.14 21.37 -36.32
C THR A 318 -13.61 21.89 -37.67
N SER A 319 -14.24 23.08 -37.70
CA SER A 319 -14.65 23.74 -38.96
C SER A 319 -13.92 25.04 -39.27
N SER A 320 -13.41 25.73 -38.25
CA SER A 320 -12.83 27.09 -38.38
C SER A 320 -11.44 27.22 -37.77
N TYR A 321 -11.04 26.30 -36.90
CA TYR A 321 -9.75 26.27 -36.23
C TYR A 321 -8.91 25.11 -36.76
N ARG A 322 -7.67 25.38 -37.19
CA ARG A 322 -6.73 24.34 -37.61
C ARG A 322 -5.61 24.21 -36.59
N TYR A 323 -5.61 23.09 -35.87
CA TYR A 323 -4.56 22.74 -34.93
C TYR A 323 -3.25 22.41 -35.66
N GLN A 324 -2.11 22.72 -35.05
CA GLN A 324 -0.80 22.33 -35.56
C GLN A 324 -0.55 20.85 -35.26
N ILE A 325 -0.66 20.01 -36.28
CA ILE A 325 -0.56 18.54 -36.16
C ILE A 325 0.90 18.13 -35.93
N ASP A 326 1.12 17.27 -34.95
CA ASP A 326 2.35 16.51 -34.79
C ASP A 326 2.26 15.18 -35.56
N PRO A 327 3.05 14.97 -36.63
CA PRO A 327 2.98 13.76 -37.43
C PRO A 327 3.27 12.46 -36.67
N ALA A 328 3.95 12.53 -35.52
CA ALA A 328 4.29 11.35 -34.72
C ALA A 328 3.12 10.85 -33.85
N THR A 329 2.24 11.75 -33.41
CA THR A 329 1.18 11.43 -32.43
C THR A 329 -0.23 11.72 -32.92
N ASP A 330 -0.39 12.57 -33.92
CA ASP A 330 -1.67 13.15 -34.32
C ASP A 330 -2.05 12.70 -35.73
N LYS A 331 -3.36 12.69 -36.00
CA LYS A 331 -3.90 12.35 -37.32
C LYS A 331 -5.02 13.31 -37.69
N GLU A 332 -4.85 13.97 -38.85
CA GLU A 332 -5.89 14.81 -39.44
C GLU A 332 -6.72 13.98 -40.42
N TRP A 333 -8.04 14.07 -40.28
CA TRP A 333 -8.99 13.49 -41.22
C TRP A 333 -9.72 14.63 -41.95
N LEU A 334 -9.32 14.87 -43.19
CA LEU A 334 -10.00 15.84 -44.06
C LEU A 334 -11.15 15.15 -44.82
N PRO A 335 -12.31 15.81 -44.98
CA PRO A 335 -13.39 15.29 -45.80
C PRO A 335 -12.95 15.13 -47.26
N LYS A 336 -13.43 14.06 -47.91
CA LYS A 336 -13.04 13.67 -49.28
C LYS A 336 -14.23 13.51 -50.23
N PHE A 337 -15.46 13.53 -49.72
CA PHE A 337 -16.67 13.26 -50.48
C PHE A 337 -17.71 14.38 -50.30
N GLY A 338 -18.40 14.79 -51.36
CA GLY A 338 -19.39 15.88 -51.32
C GLY A 338 -20.04 16.19 -52.67
N ASN A 339 -20.91 17.21 -52.70
CA ASN A 339 -21.80 17.53 -53.83
C ASN A 339 -21.14 18.38 -54.93
N GLY A 340 -19.84 18.22 -55.17
CA GLY A 340 -19.11 18.87 -56.28
C GLY A 340 -18.40 20.19 -55.95
N GLU A 341 -18.95 21.04 -55.06
CA GLU A 341 -18.30 22.31 -54.68
C GLU A 341 -17.57 22.25 -53.32
N ASP A 342 -18.10 21.50 -52.35
CA ASP A 342 -17.46 21.31 -51.04
C ASP A 342 -17.41 19.83 -50.63
N ALA A 343 -16.25 19.38 -50.16
CA ALA A 343 -16.10 18.06 -49.54
C ALA A 343 -16.66 18.12 -48.11
N MET A 344 -17.69 17.31 -47.82
CA MET A 344 -18.44 17.35 -46.55
C MET A 344 -18.28 16.10 -45.70
N TYR A 345 -17.93 14.96 -46.30
CA TYR A 345 -17.89 13.66 -45.63
C TYR A 345 -16.51 13.00 -45.75
N LEU A 346 -16.11 12.23 -44.73
CA LEU A 346 -14.84 11.50 -44.70
C LEU A 346 -14.77 10.32 -45.69
N GLY A 347 -15.91 9.87 -46.22
CA GLY A 347 -16.02 8.77 -47.18
C GLY A 347 -17.43 8.62 -47.75
N ILE A 348 -17.61 7.67 -48.68
CA ILE A 348 -18.91 7.37 -49.29
C ILE A 348 -19.74 6.55 -48.28
N PRO A 349 -20.97 6.97 -47.92
CA PRO A 349 -21.85 6.14 -47.10
C PRO A 349 -22.20 4.85 -47.88
N ASN A 350 -21.93 3.67 -47.31
CA ASN A 350 -22.17 2.32 -47.86
C ASN A 350 -21.07 1.71 -48.77
N GLN A 351 -19.81 1.78 -48.35
CA GLN A 351 -18.81 0.77 -48.72
C GLN A 351 -18.47 -0.13 -47.54
#